data_AF-A0A1E3H3K1-F1
#
_entry.id   AF-A0A1E3H3K1-F1
#
_cell.length_a   1.000
_cell.length_b   1.000
_cell.length_c   1.000
_cell.angle_alpha   90.00
_cell.angle_beta   90.00
_cell.angle_gamma   90.00
#
_symmetry.space_group_name_H-M   'P 1'
#
loop_
_entity.id
_entity.type
_entity.pdbx_description
1 polymer ?
#
loop_
_entity_poly.entity_id
_entity_poly.type
_entity_poly.pdbx_seq_one_letter_code
_entity_poly.pdbx_strand_id
1 'polypeptide(L)'
;MSARTDRLPPFADYVLMPLINLAMALLISGVVVVFMGESPWEAMLTMLDGALGRGEGIGYTLFYATSFIFTGLSVAVAITAACSTSARRGRPMSAVSARRWWRWRWTACCPGI
;
A
#
# COMPACT_ATOMS: atom_id res chain seq x y z
N MET A 1 -24.10 -23.70 -12.22
CA MET A 1 -24.75 -22.78 -11.26
C MET A 1 -23.80 -21.63 -11.03
N SER A 2 -24.01 -20.49 -11.71
CA SER A 2 -23.16 -19.30 -11.59
C SER A 2 -23.46 -18.65 -10.25
N ALA A 3 -22.50 -18.69 -9.32
CA ALA A 3 -22.63 -17.98 -8.05
C ALA A 3 -22.83 -16.49 -8.36
N ARG A 4 -23.97 -15.96 -7.96
CA ARG A 4 -24.26 -14.53 -8.00
C ARG A 4 -23.23 -13.86 -7.10
N THR A 5 -22.15 -13.34 -7.68
CA THR A 5 -21.30 -12.38 -7.00
C THR A 5 -22.11 -11.10 -6.91
N ASP A 6 -22.89 -10.98 -5.85
CA ASP A 6 -23.33 -9.68 -5.37
C ASP A 6 -22.10 -8.79 -5.35
N ARG A 7 -22.17 -7.69 -6.12
CA ARG A 7 -21.06 -6.77 -6.36
C ARG A 7 -20.38 -6.44 -5.03
N LEU A 8 -19.22 -7.07 -4.76
CA LEU A 8 -18.37 -6.60 -3.69
C LEU A 8 -18.04 -5.13 -3.99
N PRO A 9 -18.21 -4.24 -2.99
CA PRO A 9 -18.01 -2.83 -3.22
C PRO A 9 -16.57 -2.60 -3.67
N PRO A 10 -16.33 -1.77 -4.70
CA PRO A 10 -15.02 -1.68 -5.35
C PRO A 10 -13.90 -1.19 -4.41
N PHE A 11 -14.24 -0.59 -3.26
CA PHE A 11 -13.26 -0.24 -2.24
C PHE A 11 -12.58 -1.47 -1.61
N ALA A 12 -13.28 -2.61 -1.55
CA ALA A 12 -12.74 -3.85 -1.02
C ALA A 12 -11.54 -4.29 -1.88
N ASP A 13 -11.64 -4.25 -3.20
CA ASP A 13 -10.52 -4.63 -4.07
C ASP A 13 -9.31 -3.69 -3.92
N TYR A 14 -9.53 -2.39 -3.65
CA TYR A 14 -8.45 -1.41 -3.47
C TYR A 14 -7.70 -1.53 -2.14
N VAL A 15 -8.35 -2.02 -1.08
CA VAL A 15 -7.75 -2.15 0.26
C VAL A 15 -7.33 -3.59 0.54
N LEU A 16 -8.15 -4.56 0.15
CA LEU A 16 -7.96 -5.97 0.46
C LEU A 16 -6.76 -6.56 -0.29
N MET A 17 -6.55 -6.19 -1.55
CA MET A 17 -5.41 -6.67 -2.33
C MET A 17 -4.05 -6.23 -1.75
N PRO A 18 -3.82 -4.94 -1.44
CA PRO A 18 -2.58 -4.55 -0.76
C PRO A 18 -2.46 -5.11 0.67
N LEU A 19 -3.57 -5.25 1.40
CA LEU A 19 -3.54 -5.80 2.76
C LEU A 19 -3.18 -7.29 2.79
N ILE A 20 -3.70 -8.08 1.84
CA ILE A 20 -3.29 -9.48 1.65
C ILE A 20 -1.82 -9.58 1.25
N ASN A 21 -1.34 -8.68 0.37
CA ASN A 21 0.09 -8.66 0.01
C ASN A 21 0.97 -8.33 1.23
N LEU A 22 0.58 -7.35 2.03
CA LEU A 22 1.27 -7.01 3.27
C LEU A 22 1.26 -8.19 4.26
N ALA A 23 0.13 -8.88 4.41
CA ALA A 23 0.02 -10.06 5.27
C ALA A 23 0.93 -11.22 4.78
N MET A 24 0.94 -11.48 3.47
CA MET A 24 1.84 -12.48 2.87
C MET A 24 3.31 -12.09 3.06
N ALA A 25 3.65 -10.82 2.84
CA ALA A 25 5.00 -10.31 3.08
C ALA A 25 5.41 -10.48 4.55
N LEU A 26 4.53 -10.16 5.50
CA LEU A 26 4.75 -10.34 6.94
C LEU A 26 4.95 -11.82 7.32
N LEU A 27 4.15 -12.73 6.74
CA LEU A 27 4.29 -14.17 6.97
C LEU A 27 5.64 -14.67 6.45
N ILE A 28 6.00 -14.32 5.21
CA ILE A 28 7.27 -14.74 4.60
C ILE A 28 8.45 -14.14 5.37
N SER A 29 8.42 -12.83 5.69
CA SER A 29 9.49 -12.18 6.44
C SER A 29 9.61 -12.74 7.86
N GLY A 30 8.49 -13.01 8.53
CA GLY A 30 8.48 -13.60 9.87
C GLY A 30 9.11 -14.99 9.89
N VAL A 31 8.77 -15.83 8.90
CA VAL A 31 9.39 -17.15 8.72
C VAL A 31 10.90 -17.03 8.50
N VAL A 32 11.34 -16.11 7.63
CA VAL A 32 12.78 -15.87 7.36
C VAL A 32 13.53 -15.42 8.62
N VAL A 33 12.94 -14.57 9.47
CA VAL A 33 13.57 -14.13 10.71
C VAL A 33 13.70 -15.28 11.71
N VAL A 34 12.68 -16.14 11.84
CA VAL A 34 12.77 -17.34 12.68
C VAL A 34 13.88 -18.28 12.19
N PHE A 35 14.07 -18.39 10.86
CA PHE A 35 15.18 -19.14 10.28
C PHE A 35 16.58 -18.55 10.61
N MET A 36 16.69 -17.27 10.96
CA MET A 36 17.96 -16.67 11.39
C MET A 36 18.36 -17.03 12.83
N GLY A 37 17.51 -17.69 13.61
CA GLY A 37 17.83 -18.15 14.97
C GLY A 37 17.83 -17.04 16.03
N GLU A 38 17.67 -15.78 15.65
CA GLU A 38 17.42 -14.65 16.54
C GLU A 38 15.93 -14.62 16.91
N SER A 39 15.60 -14.23 18.15
CA SER A 39 14.18 -14.07 18.49
C SER A 39 13.62 -12.79 17.85
N PRO A 40 12.59 -12.87 16.99
CA PRO A 40 12.04 -11.69 16.30
C PRO A 40 11.53 -10.63 17.28
N TRP A 41 11.15 -11.07 18.49
CA TRP A 41 10.72 -10.21 19.57
C TRP A 41 11.86 -9.38 20.15
N GLU A 42 13.03 -9.98 20.37
CA GLU A 42 14.19 -9.28 20.93
C GLU A 42 14.79 -8.32 19.91
N ALA A 43 14.88 -8.72 18.63
CA ALA A 43 15.27 -7.82 17.55
C ALA A 43 14.32 -6.60 17.45
N MET A 44 13.01 -6.82 17.59
CA MET A 44 12.02 -5.74 17.59
C MET A 44 12.16 -4.83 18.82
N LEU A 45 12.42 -5.40 20.00
CA LEU A 45 12.67 -4.64 21.22
C LEU A 45 13.93 -3.79 21.12
N THR A 46 15.02 -4.32 20.56
CA THR A 46 16.26 -3.57 20.31
C THR A 46 16.04 -2.43 19.31
N MET A 47 15.23 -2.65 18.27
CA MET A 47 14.84 -1.60 17.34
C MET A 47 13.97 -0.52 18.01
N LEU A 48 13.01 -0.91 18.85
CA LEU A 48 12.15 0.03 19.59
C LEU A 48 12.98 0.87 20.57
N ASP A 49 13.89 0.26 21.31
CA ASP A 49 14.75 0.95 22.26
C ASP A 49 15.71 1.92 21.54
N GLY A 50 16.21 1.54 20.35
CA GLY A 50 16.96 2.44 19.48
C GLY A 50 16.13 3.59 18.89
N ALA A 51 14.86 3.35 18.55
CA ALA A 51 13.97 4.33 17.95
C ALA A 51 13.30 5.28 18.96
N LEU A 52 13.09 4.87 20.21
CA LEU A 52 12.38 5.65 21.23
C LEU A 52 13.25 6.02 22.45
N GLY A 53 14.37 5.32 22.69
CA GLY A 53 15.20 5.52 23.88
C GLY A 53 16.15 6.71 23.82
N ARG A 54 16.44 7.26 22.64
CA ARG A 54 17.28 8.47 22.46
C ARG A 54 16.47 9.58 21.80
N GLY A 55 16.67 10.83 22.23
CA GLY A 55 16.02 12.00 21.63
C GLY A 55 16.24 12.11 20.11
N GLU A 56 17.39 11.67 19.61
CA GLU A 56 17.68 11.54 18.18
C GLU A 56 16.82 10.47 17.49
N GLY A 57 16.57 9.33 18.15
CA GLY A 57 15.74 8.24 17.59
C GLY A 57 14.28 8.65 17.41
N ILE A 58 13.72 9.38 18.38
CA ILE A 58 12.35 9.89 18.30
C ILE A 58 12.24 10.92 17.16
N GLY A 59 13.22 11.82 17.07
CA GLY A 59 13.29 12.81 15.99
C GLY A 59 13.36 12.16 14.61
N TYR A 60 14.22 11.14 14.44
CA TYR A 60 14.35 10.39 13.20
C TYR A 60 13.02 9.71 12.83
N THR A 61 12.38 9.04 13.78
CA THR A 61 11.10 8.36 13.58
C THR A 61 10.00 9.35 13.16
N LEU A 62 9.84 10.47 13.86
CA LEU A 62 8.85 11.50 13.51
C LEU A 62 9.11 12.13 12.14
N PHE A 63 10.37 12.36 11.79
CA PHE A 63 10.77 12.93 10.51
C PHE A 63 10.32 12.05 9.33
N TYR A 64 10.58 10.74 9.41
CA TYR A 64 10.11 9.79 8.37
C TYR A 64 8.60 9.58 8.42
N ALA A 65 8.01 9.47 9.62
CA ALA A 65 6.57 9.29 9.79
C ALA A 65 5.77 10.43 9.14
N THR A 66 6.21 11.69 9.32
CA THR A 66 5.55 12.87 8.74
C THR A 66 5.54 12.81 7.21
N SER A 67 6.68 12.43 6.61
CA SER A 67 6.80 12.27 5.16
C SER A 67 5.82 11.23 4.61
N PHE A 68 5.64 10.11 5.31
CA PHE A 68 4.66 9.08 4.93
C PHE A 68 3.22 9.56 5.08
N ILE A 69 2.89 10.27 6.17
CA ILE A 69 1.56 10.84 6.40
C ILE A 69 1.21 11.85 5.30
N PHE A 70 2.11 12.79 4.98
CA PHE A 70 1.89 13.79 3.93
C PHE A 70 1.79 13.18 2.54
N THR A 71 2.54 12.10 2.27
CA THR A 71 2.42 11.36 1.02
C THR A 71 1.04 10.72 0.91
N GLY A 72 0.56 10.05 1.96
CA GLY A 72 -0.78 9.46 2.01
C GLY A 72 -1.90 10.50 1.87
N LEU A 73 -1.79 11.62 2.58
CA LEU A 73 -2.72 12.76 2.46
C LEU A 73 -2.73 13.34 1.06
N SER A 74 -1.57 13.51 0.42
CA SER A 74 -1.48 14.03 -0.95
C SER A 74 -2.20 13.14 -1.96
N VAL A 75 -2.07 11.81 -1.83
CA VAL A 75 -2.78 10.85 -2.70
C VAL A 75 -4.29 10.92 -2.47
N ALA A 76 -4.75 11.00 -1.22
CA ALA A 76 -6.17 11.14 -0.90
C ALA A 76 -6.78 12.44 -1.47
N VAL A 77 -6.06 13.56 -1.34
CA VAL A 77 -6.46 14.85 -1.91
C VAL A 77 -6.47 14.79 -3.44
N ALA A 78 -5.47 14.17 -4.06
CA ALA A 78 -5.41 14.03 -5.53
C ALA A 78 -6.60 13.25 -6.08
N ILE A 79 -7.02 12.16 -5.41
CA ILE A 79 -8.22 11.40 -5.80
C ILE A 79 -9.48 12.25 -5.65
N THR A 80 -9.57 13.02 -4.57
CA THR A 80 -10.71 13.91 -4.29
C THR A 80 -10.81 15.03 -5.34
N ALA A 81 -9.68 15.63 -5.72
CA ALA A 81 -9.59 16.65 -6.77
C ALA A 81 -9.84 16.05 -8.17
N ALA A 82 -9.34 14.85 -8.45
CA ALA A 82 -9.59 14.13 -9.70
C ALA A 82 -11.08 13.80 -9.90
N CYS A 83 -11.79 13.49 -8.84
CA CYS A 83 -13.24 13.26 -8.86
C CYS A 83 -14.02 14.55 -9.18
N SER A 84 -13.67 15.67 -8.55
CA SER A 84 -14.38 16.94 -8.78
C SER A 84 -14.11 17.55 -10.16
N THR A 85 -12.88 17.42 -10.68
CA THR A 85 -12.54 17.90 -12.04
C THR A 85 -13.24 17.08 -13.12
N SER A 86 -13.27 15.74 -13.00
CA SER A 86 -13.95 14.87 -13.98
C SER A 86 -15.47 15.11 -13.99
N ALA A 87 -16.08 15.31 -12.82
CA ALA A 87 -17.48 15.71 -12.71
C ALA A 87 -17.77 17.07 -13.37
N ARG A 88 -16.92 18.08 -13.16
CA ARG A 88 -17.08 19.41 -13.78
C ARG A 88 -16.85 19.40 -15.30
N ARG A 89 -16.00 18.50 -15.81
CA ARG A 89 -15.66 18.40 -17.24
C ARG A 89 -16.69 17.63 -18.08
N GLY A 90 -17.77 17.12 -17.47
CA GLY A 90 -18.79 16.31 -18.16
C GLY A 90 -18.25 15.02 -18.79
N ARG A 91 -17.00 14.65 -18.48
CA ARG A 91 -16.35 13.46 -19.00
C ARG A 91 -16.51 12.35 -17.96
N PRO A 92 -17.29 11.29 -18.23
CA PRO A 92 -17.25 10.14 -17.36
C PRO A 92 -15.80 9.65 -17.34
N MET A 93 -15.23 9.48 -16.15
CA MET A 93 -13.92 8.86 -15.99
C MET A 93 -14.08 7.43 -16.49
N SER A 94 -13.77 7.21 -17.77
CA SER A 94 -14.06 5.94 -18.43
C SER A 94 -13.26 4.86 -17.72
N ALA A 95 -13.94 3.82 -17.23
CA ALA A 95 -13.30 2.70 -16.55
C ALA A 95 -12.18 2.04 -17.39
N VAL A 96 -12.15 2.29 -18.71
CA VAL A 96 -11.11 1.88 -19.64
C VAL A 96 -9.76 2.56 -19.35
N SER A 97 -9.69 3.83 -18.96
CA SER A 97 -8.39 4.49 -18.66
C SER A 97 -7.82 4.07 -17.31
N ALA A 98 -8.66 3.78 -16.31
CA ALA A 98 -8.25 3.21 -15.03
C ALA A 98 -7.74 1.76 -15.18
N ARG A 99 -8.41 0.94 -16.01
CA ARG A 99 -7.91 -0.39 -16.37
C ARG A 99 -6.68 -0.33 -17.29
N ARG A 100 -6.56 0.68 -18.15
CA ARG A 100 -5.39 0.88 -19.03
C ARG A 100 -4.15 1.25 -18.23
N TRP A 101 -4.28 2.01 -17.15
CA TRP A 101 -3.17 2.30 -16.23
C TRP A 101 -2.69 1.06 -15.46
N TRP A 102 -3.61 0.21 -14.98
CA TRP A 102 -3.26 -1.07 -14.35
C TRP A 102 -2.70 -2.10 -15.35
N ARG A 103 -3.18 -2.09 -16.60
CA ARG A 103 -2.73 -3.01 -17.66
C ARG A 103 -1.34 -2.66 -18.20
N TRP A 104 -0.96 -1.38 -18.25
CA TRP A 104 0.37 -0.95 -18.69
C TRP A 104 1.51 -1.28 -17.71
N ARG A 105 1.20 -1.58 -16.45
CA ARG A 105 2.21 -1.95 -15.44
C ARG A 105 2.70 -3.41 -15.55
N TRP A 106 1.98 -4.27 -16.27
CA TRP A 106 2.42 -5.65 -16.54
C TRP A 106 2.85 -5.88 -17.99
N THR A 107 2.36 -5.10 -18.97
CA THR A 107 2.73 -5.31 -20.38
C THR A 107 4.04 -4.65 -20.81
N ALA A 108 4.60 -3.73 -20.01
CA ALA A 108 5.86 -3.06 -20.35
C ALA A 108 7.14 -3.81 -19.90
N CYS A 109 7.03 -4.89 -19.11
CA CYS A 109 8.18 -5.67 -18.62
C CYS A 109 8.40 -7.01 -19.34
N CYS A 110 7.62 -7.35 -20.37
CA CYS A 110 7.88 -8.54 -21.19
C CYS A 110 7.61 -8.26 -22.69
N PRO A 111 8.55 -7.64 -23.41
CA PRO A 111 8.69 -7.91 -24.84
C PRO A 111 9.57 -9.17 -24.98
N GLY A 112 8.96 -10.35 -24.90
CA GLY A 112 9.74 -11.59 -25.00
C GLY A 112 9.06 -12.87 -24.51
N ILE A 113 7.87 -13.18 -25.04
CA ILE A 113 7.44 -14.55 -25.37
C ILE A 113 6.37 -14.48 -26.45
#